data_AF-A0A1G1VSX9-F1
#
_entry.id   AF-A0A1G1VSX9-F1
#
_cell.length_a   1.000
_cell.length_b   1.000
_cell.length_c   1.000
_cell.angle_alpha   90.00
_cell.angle_beta   90.00
_cell.angle_gamma   90.00
#
_symmetry.space_group_name_H-M   'P 1'
#
loop_
_entity.id
_entity.type
_entity.pdbx_description
1 polymer ?
#
loop_
_entity_poly.entity_id
_entity_poly.type
_entity_poly.pdbx_seq_one_letter_code
_entity_poly.pdbx_strand_id
1 'polypeptide(L)'
;MKGKATFLMKLKLSRGFTLIELLIVIAVLGILVVAILSALDPLEQLRKARDAGRKSDAAELLAAYERYYTTYNCYPWDTGAPTCTASVLRSSAVNPDFAVAGADYRLITQGEMKAQFANRRTVVATTPANQRLYVSEAAGRQVSVCFEPESGSARTAGAQGPLRNNTNSATAVCGAGAYPSTTCYICVPQ
;
A
#
# COMPACT_ATOMS: atom_id res chain seq x y z
N MET A 1 36.62 -75.67 -3.52
CA MET A 1 36.67 -74.60 -4.56
C MET A 1 35.73 -73.46 -4.14
N LYS A 2 36.13 -72.23 -4.48
CA LYS A 2 35.36 -70.95 -4.48
C LYS A 2 35.62 -70.02 -3.29
N GLY A 3 36.56 -69.11 -3.56
CA GLY A 3 37.04 -68.05 -2.68
C GLY A 3 36.01 -66.93 -2.49
N LYS A 4 36.13 -66.28 -1.33
CA LYS A 4 35.37 -65.09 -0.96
C LYS A 4 36.01 -63.88 -1.62
N ALA A 5 35.26 -63.20 -2.48
CA ALA A 5 35.65 -61.90 -3.03
C ALA A 5 35.45 -60.82 -1.95
N THR A 6 36.55 -60.36 -1.35
CA THR A 6 36.55 -59.21 -0.43
C THR A 6 36.48 -57.93 -1.24
N PHE A 7 35.30 -57.32 -1.28
CA PHE A 7 35.05 -56.03 -1.90
C PHE A 7 35.68 -54.92 -1.04
N LEU A 8 36.85 -54.43 -1.45
CA LEU A 8 37.55 -53.32 -0.82
C LEU A 8 36.91 -51.98 -1.25
N MET A 9 35.98 -51.48 -0.44
CA MET A 9 35.43 -50.13 -0.59
C MET A 9 36.45 -49.10 -0.09
N LYS A 10 37.12 -48.39 -1.01
CA LYS A 10 37.98 -47.25 -0.69
C LYS A 10 37.11 -46.10 -0.13
N LEU A 11 37.04 -45.97 1.19
CA LEU A 11 36.50 -44.78 1.85
C LEU A 11 37.47 -43.61 1.64
N LYS A 12 37.09 -42.64 0.80
CA LYS A 12 37.79 -41.35 0.67
C LYS A 12 37.70 -40.61 2.01
N LEU A 13 38.82 -40.34 2.65
CA LEU A 13 38.90 -39.44 3.81
C LEU A 13 38.48 -38.03 3.37
N SER A 14 37.31 -37.59 3.81
CA SER A 14 36.88 -36.19 3.72
C SER A 14 37.79 -35.35 4.61
N ARG A 15 38.47 -34.35 4.03
CA ARG A 15 39.22 -33.36 4.82
C ARG A 15 38.20 -32.50 5.59
N GLY A 16 38.28 -32.52 6.92
CA GLY A 16 37.45 -31.69 7.78
C GLY A 16 37.89 -30.23 7.74
N PHE A 17 36.94 -29.31 7.89
CA PHE A 17 37.20 -27.88 8.03
C PHE A 17 38.02 -27.62 9.30
N THR A 18 38.99 -26.71 9.21
CA THR A 18 39.74 -26.26 10.40
C THR A 18 38.90 -25.25 11.19
N LEU A 19 39.06 -25.22 12.52
CA LEU A 19 38.39 -24.22 13.37
C LEU A 19 38.76 -22.79 12.98
N ILE A 20 40.00 -22.57 12.51
CA ILE A 20 40.47 -21.25 12.08
C ILE A 20 39.81 -20.80 10.77
N GLU A 21 39.57 -21.72 9.82
CA GLU A 21 38.81 -21.39 8.60
C GLU A 21 37.40 -20.94 8.93
N LEU A 22 36.70 -21.64 9.82
CA LEU A 22 35.34 -21.26 10.20
C LEU A 22 35.32 -19.89 10.91
N LEU A 23 36.31 -19.62 11.75
CA LEU A 23 36.45 -18.36 12.50
C LEU A 23 36.68 -17.16 11.56
N ILE A 24 37.54 -17.31 10.55
CA ILE A 24 37.77 -16.26 9.56
C ILE A 24 36.51 -16.02 8.72
N VAL A 25 35.79 -17.08 8.35
CA VAL A 25 34.57 -16.96 7.54
C VAL A 25 33.49 -16.16 8.27
N ILE A 26 33.20 -16.48 9.54
CA ILE A 26 32.20 -15.71 10.29
C ILE A 26 32.63 -14.26 10.53
N ALA A 27 33.94 -14.01 10.67
CA ALA A 27 34.47 -12.65 10.81
C ALA A 27 34.25 -11.83 9.52
N VAL A 28 34.56 -12.41 8.36
CA VAL A 28 34.32 -11.76 7.05
C VAL A 28 32.83 -11.58 6.79
N LEU A 29 32.00 -12.60 7.08
CA LEU A 29 30.54 -12.50 6.94
C LEU A 29 29.95 -11.38 7.81
N GLY A 30 30.45 -11.21 9.04
CA GLY A 30 30.02 -10.13 9.94
C GLY A 30 30.27 -8.74 9.33
N ILE A 31 31.46 -8.51 8.77
CA ILE A 31 31.82 -7.24 8.14
C ILE A 31 30.95 -6.96 6.91
N LEU A 32 30.73 -7.97 6.06
CA LEU A 32 29.92 -7.83 4.86
C LEU A 32 28.45 -7.50 5.17
N VAL A 33 27.86 -8.13 6.19
CA VAL A 33 26.47 -7.87 6.58
C VAL A 33 26.28 -6.43 7.03
N VAL A 34 27.19 -5.88 7.85
CA VAL A 34 27.13 -4.48 8.30
C VAL A 34 27.26 -3.51 7.11
N ALA A 35 28.19 -3.79 6.17
CA ALA A 35 28.36 -2.97 4.98
C ALA A 35 27.08 -2.93 4.12
N ILE A 36 26.42 -4.08 3.90
CA ILE A 36 25.18 -4.16 3.11
C ILE A 36 24.03 -3.42 3.81
N LEU A 37 23.84 -3.62 5.11
CA LEU A 37 22.78 -2.95 5.87
C LEU A 37 23.00 -1.43 5.99
N SER A 38 24.24 -0.97 5.88
CA SER A 38 24.54 0.47 5.82
C SER A 38 24.20 1.09 4.46
N ALA A 39 24.25 0.31 3.38
CA ALA A 39 24.00 0.78 2.02
C ALA A 39 22.51 0.72 1.63
N LEU A 40 21.72 -0.14 2.27
CA LEU A 40 20.28 -0.27 2.04
C LEU A 40 19.53 0.29 3.26
N ASP A 41 18.55 1.16 3.05
CA ASP A 41 17.59 1.52 4.11
C ASP A 41 16.41 0.53 4.08
N PRO A 42 16.42 -0.55 4.90
CA PRO A 42 15.36 -1.55 4.88
C PRO A 42 14.02 -0.97 5.34
N LEU A 43 14.03 0.07 6.18
CA LEU A 43 12.81 0.70 6.66
C LEU A 43 12.12 1.47 5.53
N GLU A 44 12.89 2.14 4.67
CA GLU A 44 12.36 2.81 3.49
C GLU A 44 11.78 1.81 2.47
N GLN A 45 12.40 0.65 2.29
CA GLN A 45 11.85 -0.40 1.41
C GLN A 45 10.51 -0.95 1.93
N LEU A 46 10.39 -1.16 3.24
CA LEU A 46 9.12 -1.59 3.86
C LEU A 46 8.03 -0.53 3.71
N ARG A 47 8.36 0.75 3.86
CA ARG A 47 7.43 1.87 3.62
C ARG A 47 6.94 1.89 2.18
N LYS A 48 7.83 1.71 1.20
CA LYS A 48 7.47 1.60 -0.23
C LYS A 48 6.52 0.44 -0.50
N ALA A 49 6.76 -0.72 0.10
CA ALA A 49 5.88 -1.88 -0.03
C ALA A 49 4.47 -1.60 0.53
N ARG A 50 4.38 -0.91 1.67
CA ARG A 50 3.08 -0.48 2.25
C ARG A 50 2.37 0.54 1.36
N ASP A 51 3.10 1.48 0.79
CA ASP A 51 2.54 2.47 -0.15
C ASP A 51 2.03 1.80 -1.44
N ALA A 52 2.73 0.78 -1.95
CA ALA A 52 2.23 -0.02 -3.07
C ALA A 52 0.92 -0.74 -2.73
N GLY A 53 0.79 -1.28 -1.50
CA GLY A 53 -0.46 -1.84 -0.99
C GLY A 53 -1.59 -0.82 -0.94
N ARG A 54 -1.34 0.38 -0.38
CA ARG A 54 -2.32 1.48 -0.35
C ARG A 54 -2.77 1.92 -1.72
N LYS A 55 -1.84 1.96 -2.68
CA LYS A 55 -2.16 2.28 -4.07
C LYS A 55 -3.10 1.23 -4.69
N SER A 56 -2.86 -0.05 -4.40
CA SER A 56 -3.75 -1.13 -4.82
C SER A 56 -5.14 -1.01 -4.18
N ASP A 57 -5.20 -0.70 -2.89
CA ASP A 57 -6.47 -0.46 -2.18
C ASP A 57 -7.22 0.72 -2.79
N ALA A 58 -6.53 1.84 -3.03
CA ALA A 58 -7.12 3.03 -3.65
C ALA A 58 -7.69 2.74 -5.04
N ALA A 59 -6.98 1.97 -5.87
CA ALA A 59 -7.44 1.57 -7.19
C ALA A 59 -8.67 0.62 -7.13
N GLU A 60 -8.68 -0.33 -6.19
CA GLU A 60 -9.81 -1.24 -5.98
C GLU A 60 -11.07 -0.47 -5.53
N LEU A 61 -10.89 0.53 -4.66
CA LEU A 61 -11.98 1.40 -4.21
C LEU A 61 -12.51 2.30 -5.31
N LEU A 62 -11.62 2.94 -6.07
CA LEU A 62 -12.01 3.74 -7.22
C LEU A 62 -12.81 2.91 -8.24
N ALA A 63 -12.34 1.71 -8.57
CA ALA A 63 -13.05 0.82 -9.48
C ALA A 63 -14.46 0.45 -8.97
N ALA A 64 -14.66 0.34 -7.65
CA ALA A 64 -15.99 0.11 -7.09
C ALA A 64 -16.90 1.34 -7.24
N TYR A 65 -16.38 2.56 -7.07
CA TYR A 65 -17.15 3.77 -7.33
C TYR A 65 -17.55 3.89 -8.81
N GLU A 66 -16.65 3.57 -9.74
CA GLU A 66 -16.95 3.58 -11.18
C GLU A 66 -18.01 2.55 -11.58
N ARG A 67 -17.93 1.33 -11.03
CA ARG A 67 -18.98 0.30 -11.27
C ARG A 67 -20.33 0.76 -10.71
N TYR A 68 -20.34 1.28 -9.49
CA TYR A 68 -21.54 1.82 -8.88
C TYR A 68 -22.14 2.97 -9.72
N TYR A 69 -21.31 3.86 -10.25
CA TYR A 69 -21.76 4.92 -11.16
C TYR A 69 -22.32 4.35 -12.46
N THR A 70 -21.71 3.33 -13.03
CA THR A 70 -22.21 2.66 -14.24
C THR A 70 -23.59 2.02 -14.02
N THR A 71 -23.82 1.42 -12.85
CA THR A 71 -25.09 0.74 -12.51
C THR A 71 -26.20 1.73 -12.15
N TYR A 72 -25.89 2.74 -11.33
CA TYR A 72 -26.90 3.61 -10.71
C TYR A 72 -26.93 5.01 -11.32
N ASN A 73 -25.98 5.37 -12.19
CA ASN A 73 -25.75 6.71 -12.73
C ASN A 73 -25.51 7.77 -11.63
N CYS A 74 -25.02 7.32 -10.47
CA CYS A 74 -24.90 8.05 -9.22
C CYS A 74 -23.66 7.60 -8.47
N TYR A 75 -23.10 8.45 -7.62
CA TYR A 75 -22.14 7.98 -6.62
C TYR A 75 -22.85 7.65 -5.29
N PRO A 76 -22.27 6.80 -4.43
CA PRO A 76 -22.92 6.37 -3.19
C PRO A 76 -23.34 7.51 -2.25
N TRP A 77 -22.62 8.64 -2.30
CA TRP A 77 -22.85 9.84 -1.50
C TRP A 77 -23.89 10.82 -2.05
N ASP A 78 -24.46 10.52 -3.22
CA ASP A 78 -25.61 11.27 -3.75
C ASP A 78 -26.86 10.87 -2.95
N THR A 79 -27.02 11.42 -1.75
CA THR A 79 -28.18 11.19 -0.89
C THR A 79 -29.24 12.26 -1.15
N GLY A 80 -30.21 12.00 -2.04
CA GLY A 80 -31.48 12.74 -2.02
C GLY A 80 -32.12 13.25 -3.32
N ALA A 81 -32.03 12.58 -4.47
CA ALA A 81 -32.87 12.94 -5.61
C ALA A 81 -33.09 11.76 -6.58
N PRO A 82 -34.18 11.75 -7.37
CA PRO A 82 -34.37 10.81 -8.47
C PRO A 82 -33.37 11.02 -9.62
N THR A 83 -32.55 12.07 -9.56
CA THR A 83 -31.55 12.43 -10.55
C THR A 83 -30.22 12.74 -9.85
N CYS A 84 -29.19 11.97 -10.17
CA CYS A 84 -27.84 12.17 -9.66
C CYS A 84 -27.13 13.24 -10.48
N THR A 85 -27.59 14.47 -10.29
CA THR A 85 -27.18 15.65 -11.05
C THR A 85 -26.47 16.68 -10.18
N ALA A 86 -26.42 16.48 -8.86
CA ALA A 86 -25.63 17.31 -7.98
C ALA A 86 -24.16 16.85 -8.02
N SER A 87 -23.31 17.60 -8.72
CA SER A 87 -21.86 17.49 -8.54
C SER A 87 -21.51 18.09 -7.17
N VAL A 88 -21.45 17.26 -6.14
CA VAL A 88 -20.98 17.69 -4.82
C VAL A 88 -19.47 17.56 -4.83
N LEU A 89 -18.76 18.69 -4.73
CA LEU A 89 -17.32 18.63 -4.47
C LEU A 89 -17.11 17.93 -3.13
N ARG A 90 -16.68 16.67 -3.18
CA ARG A 90 -16.41 15.85 -2.01
C ARG A 90 -14.92 15.90 -1.72
N SER A 91 -14.57 16.04 -0.45
CA SER A 91 -13.24 15.74 0.07
C SER A 91 -13.42 15.22 1.47
N SER A 92 -13.35 13.91 1.61
CA SER A 92 -13.53 13.26 2.91
C SER A 92 -12.58 12.08 3.00
N ALA A 93 -12.02 11.85 4.20
CA ALA A 93 -11.49 10.53 4.51
C ALA A 93 -12.60 9.50 4.25
N VAL A 94 -12.24 8.33 3.73
CA VAL A 94 -13.15 7.19 3.69
C VAL A 94 -13.68 7.00 5.11
N ASN A 95 -15.01 6.95 5.23
CA ASN A 95 -15.68 6.96 6.52
C ASN A 95 -15.13 5.79 7.35
N PRO A 96 -14.76 6.01 8.62
CA PRO A 96 -14.29 4.93 9.48
C PRO A 96 -15.30 3.76 9.56
N ASP A 97 -16.59 4.06 9.37
CA ASP A 97 -17.69 3.11 9.36
C ASP A 97 -18.01 2.54 7.96
N PHE A 98 -17.11 2.63 6.97
CA PHE A 98 -17.30 2.08 5.62
C PHE A 98 -17.83 0.63 5.59
N ALA A 99 -17.51 -0.16 6.63
CA ALA A 99 -17.94 -1.55 6.80
C ALA A 99 -19.35 -1.71 7.39
N VAL A 100 -19.96 -0.66 7.93
CA VAL A 100 -21.12 -0.76 8.84
C VAL A 100 -22.19 0.33 8.60
N ALA A 101 -21.81 1.51 8.09
CA ALA A 101 -22.71 2.65 7.91
C ALA A 101 -22.17 3.69 6.90
N GLY A 102 -23.00 4.69 6.59
CA GLY A 102 -22.64 5.81 5.73
C GLY A 102 -22.82 5.52 4.23
N ALA A 103 -22.61 6.56 3.42
CA ALA A 103 -22.81 6.49 1.97
C ALA A 103 -22.00 5.38 1.30
N ASP A 104 -20.75 5.20 1.75
CA ASP A 104 -19.81 4.28 1.11
C ASP A 104 -20.13 2.79 1.37
N TYR A 105 -20.88 2.46 2.45
CA TYR A 105 -21.37 1.10 2.72
C TYR A 105 -22.32 0.57 1.62
N ARG A 106 -22.88 1.47 0.80
CA ARG A 106 -23.67 1.10 -0.38
C ARG A 106 -22.85 0.32 -1.42
N LEU A 107 -21.55 0.54 -1.49
CA LEU A 107 -20.68 -0.26 -2.38
C LEU A 107 -20.68 -1.74 -2.01
N ILE A 108 -20.75 -2.05 -0.71
CA ILE A 108 -20.76 -3.43 -0.22
C ILE A 108 -22.16 -4.03 -0.37
N THR A 109 -23.18 -3.30 0.09
CA THR A 109 -24.56 -3.81 0.10
C THR A 109 -25.16 -3.95 -1.30
N GLN A 110 -24.73 -3.15 -2.27
CA GLN A 110 -25.13 -3.29 -3.68
C GLN A 110 -24.23 -4.26 -4.47
N GLY A 111 -23.26 -4.92 -3.82
CA GLY A 111 -22.41 -5.94 -4.46
C GLY A 111 -21.29 -5.39 -5.34
N GLU A 112 -21.06 -4.09 -5.35
CA GLU A 112 -19.99 -3.44 -6.13
C GLU A 112 -18.61 -3.61 -5.50
N MET A 113 -18.56 -4.02 -4.24
CA MET A 113 -17.34 -4.29 -3.49
C MET A 113 -17.54 -5.44 -2.50
N LYS A 114 -16.48 -6.24 -2.32
CA LYS A 114 -16.42 -7.32 -1.33
C LYS A 114 -16.37 -6.77 0.09
N ALA A 115 -17.18 -7.33 1.00
CA ALA A 115 -17.18 -6.94 2.41
C ALA A 115 -15.80 -7.08 3.09
N GLN A 116 -14.96 -8.00 2.61
CA GLN A 116 -13.59 -8.20 3.10
C GLN A 116 -12.69 -6.98 2.86
N PHE A 117 -12.98 -6.16 1.84
CA PHE A 117 -12.23 -4.94 1.58
C PHE A 117 -12.41 -3.92 2.72
N ALA A 118 -13.62 -3.87 3.30
CA ALA A 118 -13.95 -2.99 4.41
C ALA A 118 -13.17 -3.32 5.70
N ASN A 119 -12.67 -4.55 5.81
CA ASN A 119 -11.83 -5.00 6.92
C ASN A 119 -10.33 -4.69 6.73
N ARG A 120 -9.93 -4.12 5.58
CA ARG A 120 -8.53 -3.71 5.37
C ARG A 120 -8.18 -2.55 6.28
N ARG A 121 -6.95 -2.56 6.80
CA ARG A 121 -6.42 -1.53 7.71
C ARG A 121 -6.48 -0.12 7.12
N THR A 122 -6.62 0.06 5.82
CA THR A 122 -6.72 1.38 5.16
C THR A 122 -8.14 1.98 5.22
N VAL A 123 -9.14 1.18 5.61
CA VAL A 123 -10.58 1.48 5.50
C VAL A 123 -11.32 1.35 6.84
N VAL A 124 -10.72 0.70 7.84
CA VAL A 124 -11.32 0.42 9.16
C VAL A 124 -11.38 1.67 10.07
N ALA A 125 -12.36 1.71 10.98
CA ALA A 125 -12.62 2.84 11.86
C ALA A 125 -11.45 3.27 12.76
N THR A 126 -10.66 2.31 13.20
CA THR A 126 -9.54 2.51 14.12
C THR A 126 -8.25 2.92 13.41
N THR A 127 -8.29 3.12 12.09
CA THR A 127 -7.11 3.43 11.30
C THR A 127 -6.59 4.83 11.64
N PRO A 128 -5.31 4.95 12.07
CA PRO A 128 -4.74 6.26 12.37
C PRO A 128 -4.75 7.14 11.12
N ALA A 129 -4.92 8.45 11.31
CA ALA A 129 -5.22 9.40 10.22
C ALA A 129 -4.26 9.30 9.02
N ASN A 130 -2.98 9.05 9.28
CA ASN A 130 -1.92 8.91 8.28
C ASN A 130 -1.96 7.61 7.46
N GLN A 131 -2.88 6.69 7.75
CA GLN A 131 -3.02 5.40 7.03
C GLN A 131 -4.35 5.29 6.28
N ARG A 132 -5.18 6.34 6.30
CA ARG A 132 -6.53 6.34 5.73
C ARG A 132 -6.51 6.68 4.25
N LEU A 133 -7.45 6.11 3.52
CA LEU A 133 -7.78 6.57 2.17
C LEU A 133 -8.69 7.80 2.25
N TYR A 134 -8.56 8.68 1.26
CA TYR A 134 -9.34 9.88 1.07
C TYR A 134 -10.02 9.81 -0.28
N VAL A 135 -11.31 10.17 -0.33
CA VAL A 135 -12.07 10.23 -1.57
C VAL A 135 -12.35 11.68 -1.87
N SER A 136 -12.08 12.06 -3.11
CA SER A 136 -12.34 13.38 -3.61
C SER A 136 -13.13 13.31 -4.91
N GLU A 137 -14.11 14.19 -5.06
CA GLU A 137 -14.84 14.41 -6.31
C GLU A 137 -14.58 15.85 -6.76
N ALA A 138 -14.03 16.02 -7.95
CA ALA A 138 -13.82 17.31 -8.58
C ALA A 138 -14.97 17.63 -9.56
N ALA A 139 -14.97 18.87 -10.08
CA ALA A 139 -15.95 19.29 -11.07
C ALA A 139 -16.00 18.33 -12.27
N GLY A 140 -17.18 18.08 -12.81
CA GLY A 140 -17.37 17.09 -13.88
C GLY A 140 -17.43 15.64 -13.38
N ARG A 141 -17.79 15.43 -12.10
CA ARG A 141 -17.93 14.11 -11.45
C ARG A 141 -16.63 13.30 -11.45
N GLN A 142 -15.49 14.00 -11.45
CA GLN A 142 -14.21 13.34 -11.51
C GLN A 142 -13.79 12.81 -10.16
N VAL A 143 -13.86 11.48 -9.95
CA VAL A 143 -13.52 10.86 -8.68
C VAL A 143 -12.04 10.50 -8.62
N SER A 144 -11.44 10.65 -7.46
CA SER A 144 -10.08 10.22 -7.20
C SER A 144 -9.94 9.74 -5.77
N VAL A 145 -9.18 8.66 -5.60
CA VAL A 145 -8.88 8.08 -4.28
C VAL A 145 -7.42 8.33 -3.96
N CYS A 146 -7.20 8.98 -2.83
CA CYS A 146 -5.92 9.52 -2.41
C CYS A 146 -5.46 8.89 -1.10
N PHE A 147 -4.14 8.76 -0.92
CA PHE A 147 -3.56 8.29 0.34
C PHE A 147 -2.28 9.04 0.66
N GLU A 148 -1.94 9.13 1.95
CA GLU A 148 -0.69 9.72 2.39
C GLU A 148 0.45 8.68 2.26
N PRO A 149 1.54 8.96 1.51
CA PRO A 149 2.65 8.03 1.39
C PRO A 149 3.49 7.99 2.68
N GLU A 150 3.97 6.82 3.08
CA GLU A 150 4.90 6.68 4.21
C GLU A 150 6.36 6.75 3.79
N SER A 151 6.69 6.37 2.55
CA SER A 151 8.08 6.36 2.07
C SER A 151 8.58 7.78 1.85
N GLY A 152 9.79 8.07 2.37
CA GLY A 152 10.43 9.37 2.21
C GLY A 152 10.67 9.73 0.74
N SER A 153 10.97 8.72 -0.07
CA SER A 153 11.10 8.85 -1.52
C SER A 153 9.78 9.20 -2.22
N ALA A 154 8.63 8.65 -1.82
CA ALA A 154 7.34 9.04 -2.41
C ALA A 154 6.81 10.39 -1.89
N ARG A 155 7.35 10.87 -0.78
CA ARG A 155 7.10 12.22 -0.25
C ARG A 155 7.92 13.30 -0.97
N THR A 156 9.10 12.94 -1.47
CA THR A 156 10.06 13.87 -2.10
C THR A 156 10.03 13.80 -3.62
N ALA A 157 9.83 12.61 -4.18
CA ALA A 157 9.48 12.43 -5.58
C ALA A 157 7.95 12.34 -5.67
N GLY A 158 7.28 13.30 -6.30
CA GLY A 158 5.86 13.18 -6.66
C GLY A 158 5.63 11.93 -7.52
N ALA A 159 5.34 10.81 -6.87
CA ALA A 159 5.31 9.42 -7.37
C ALA A 159 4.96 9.24 -8.86
N GLN A 160 3.94 9.94 -9.33
CA GLN A 160 3.43 9.88 -10.70
C GLN A 160 2.79 11.20 -11.17
N GLY A 161 3.14 12.34 -10.54
CA GLY A 161 2.52 13.64 -10.81
C GLY A 161 2.69 14.62 -9.62
N PRO A 162 2.20 15.86 -9.75
CA PRO A 162 2.27 16.83 -8.64
C PRO A 162 1.54 16.27 -7.42
N LEU A 163 2.17 16.36 -6.25
CA LEU A 163 1.55 15.98 -4.97
C LEU A 163 0.23 16.75 -4.81
N ARG A 164 -0.80 16.10 -4.28
CA ARG A 164 -2.15 16.69 -4.24
C ARG A 164 -2.60 16.93 -2.81
N ASN A 165 -3.48 17.91 -2.63
CA ASN A 165 -4.22 18.07 -1.39
C ASN A 165 -5.38 17.05 -1.31
N ASN A 166 -6.12 17.06 -0.20
CA ASN A 166 -7.31 16.23 -0.02
C ASN A 166 -8.46 16.51 -1.01
N THR A 167 -8.39 17.59 -1.81
CA THR A 167 -9.37 17.92 -2.87
C THR A 167 -8.84 17.61 -4.28
N ASN A 168 -7.78 16.79 -4.42
CA ASN A 168 -7.17 16.43 -5.71
C ASN A 168 -6.53 17.62 -6.48
N SER A 169 -6.24 18.72 -5.80
CA SER A 169 -5.59 19.90 -6.39
C SER A 169 -4.06 19.79 -6.26
N ALA A 170 -3.34 20.03 -7.36
CA ALA A 170 -1.88 20.03 -7.38
C ALA A 170 -1.32 21.04 -6.36
N THR A 171 -0.38 20.59 -5.51
CA THR A 171 0.22 21.36 -4.42
C THR A 171 1.75 21.19 -4.45
N ALA A 172 2.48 22.29 -4.24
CA ALA A 172 3.94 22.33 -4.35
C ALA A 172 4.70 22.01 -3.05
N VAL A 173 4.02 21.87 -1.90
CA VAL A 173 4.66 21.84 -0.58
C VAL A 173 4.37 20.54 0.18
N CYS A 174 5.39 19.70 0.26
CA CYS A 174 5.52 18.68 1.29
C CYS A 174 6.67 19.04 2.23
N GLY A 175 6.34 19.79 3.28
CA GLY A 175 7.28 20.13 4.33
C GLY A 175 7.58 18.93 5.23
N ALA A 176 8.83 18.81 5.68
CA ALA A 176 9.21 17.85 6.69
C ALA A 176 8.72 18.32 8.08
N GLY A 177 7.47 18.00 8.44
CA GLY A 177 6.97 18.27 9.80
C GLY A 177 5.46 18.27 9.95
N ALA A 178 4.99 17.53 10.95
CA ALA A 178 3.63 17.39 11.47
C ALA A 178 2.61 16.64 10.58
N TYR A 179 2.36 15.38 10.96
CA TYR A 179 1.21 14.61 10.53
C TYR A 179 -0.02 14.97 11.38
N PRO A 180 -1.24 15.05 10.80
CA PRO A 180 -1.52 14.97 9.37
C PRO A 180 -1.27 16.33 8.68
N SER A 181 -0.37 16.39 7.69
CA SER A 181 -0.25 17.57 6.83
C SER A 181 -1.28 17.46 5.71
N THR A 182 -2.18 18.41 5.60
CA THR A 182 -3.29 18.46 4.62
C THR A 182 -2.85 18.53 3.13
N THR A 183 -1.56 18.41 2.84
CA THR A 183 -0.97 18.83 1.55
C THR A 183 -0.20 17.74 0.79
N CYS A 184 -0.13 16.50 1.29
CA CYS A 184 0.74 15.45 0.72
C CYS A 184 0.01 14.12 0.47
N TYR A 185 -0.76 14.06 -0.63
CA TYR A 185 -1.43 12.85 -1.05
C TYR A 185 -0.99 12.38 -2.43
N ILE A 186 -0.96 11.07 -2.61
CA ILE A 186 -0.87 10.40 -3.90
C ILE A 186 -2.28 9.95 -4.26
N CYS A 187 -2.79 10.43 -5.40
CA CYS A 187 -4.14 10.13 -5.86
C CYS A 187 -4.09 9.19 -7.06
N VAL A 188 -4.93 8.16 -7.01
CA VAL A 188 -5.29 7.35 -8.18
C VAL A 188 -6.43 8.09 -8.88
N PRO A 189 -6.21 8.62 -10.10
CA PRO A 189 -7.27 9.24 -10.87
C PRO A 189 -8.21 8.17 -11.45
N GLN A 190 -9.48 8.55 -11.64
CA GLN A 190 -10.44 7.84 -12.51
C GLN A 190 -9.91 7.63 -13.93
#